data_AF-A0A5N6JZ39-F1
#
_entry.id   AF-A0A5N6JZ39-F1
#
_cell.length_a   1.000
_cell.length_b   1.000
_cell.length_c   1.000
_cell.angle_alpha   90.00
_cell.angle_beta   90.00
_cell.angle_gamma   90.00
#
_symmetry.space_group_name_H-M   'P 1'
#
loop_
_entity.id
_entity.type
_entity.pdbx_description
1 polymer ?
#
loop_
_entity_poly.entity_id
_entity_poly.type
_entity_poly.pdbx_seq_one_letter_code
_entity_poly.pdbx_strand_id
1 'polypeptide(L)'
;MEITNPNRVTPTPLDKIDRHPNLSYWGGIPVISIDYQTQIQTPGQNAASMSALSRILPDYSFWAQITTIEIRTPNIHPSVKPEAEYKAHIKTMKLIISKLNSFPDLLEVRMCIHMEHWHILRLKLGAGLFGLERASWNLFFKVEGSGIKQIDSRCFGMLRLKRDWLREFQEPIIEPGERMLS
;
A
#
# COMPACT_ATOMS: atom_id res chain seq x y z
N MET A 1 3.19 42.25 0.08
CA MET A 1 4.41 41.65 -0.50
C MET A 1 4.37 40.17 -0.16
N GLU A 2 4.00 39.33 -1.12
CA GLU A 2 4.08 37.87 -0.95
C GLU A 2 5.55 37.46 -0.93
N ILE A 3 5.97 36.83 0.17
CA ILE A 3 7.31 36.25 0.29
C ILE A 3 7.24 34.92 -0.46
N THR A 4 7.54 34.94 -1.76
CA THR A 4 7.65 33.71 -2.56
C THR A 4 8.92 32.97 -2.14
N ASN A 5 8.74 31.88 -1.39
CA ASN A 5 9.79 30.94 -1.06
C ASN A 5 10.42 30.40 -2.35
N PRO A 6 11.72 30.63 -2.61
CA PRO A 6 12.39 30.28 -3.88
C PRO A 6 12.51 28.76 -4.13
N ASN A 7 12.11 27.92 -3.16
CA ASN A 7 12.07 26.46 -3.29
C ASN A 7 10.66 25.90 -3.52
N ARG A 8 9.67 26.72 -3.94
CA ARG A 8 8.36 26.20 -4.35
C ARG A 8 8.51 25.43 -5.66
N VAL A 9 8.74 24.12 -5.55
CA VAL A 9 8.54 23.16 -6.64
C VAL A 9 7.11 23.37 -7.13
N THR A 10 6.97 23.80 -8.37
CA THR A 10 5.64 23.96 -8.97
C THR A 10 5.08 22.56 -9.19
N PRO A 11 3.90 22.23 -8.62
CA PRO A 11 3.33 20.90 -8.77
C PRO A 11 3.03 20.63 -10.24
N THR A 12 3.33 19.40 -10.70
CA THR A 12 2.91 18.94 -12.02
C THR A 12 1.39 19.03 -12.11
N PRO A 13 0.82 19.75 -13.09
CA PRO A 13 -0.62 19.81 -13.29
C PRO A 13 -1.21 18.40 -13.47
N LEU A 14 -2.37 18.12 -12.86
CA LEU A 14 -2.99 16.79 -12.86
C LEU A 14 -3.19 16.19 -14.26
N ASP A 15 -3.50 17.02 -15.25
CA ASP A 15 -3.68 16.63 -16.65
C ASP A 15 -2.39 16.21 -17.36
N LYS A 16 -1.23 16.57 -16.78
CA LYS A 16 0.11 16.26 -17.28
C LYS A 16 0.79 15.11 -16.52
N ILE A 17 0.17 14.59 -15.47
CA ILE A 17 0.70 13.43 -14.76
C ILE A 17 0.40 12.18 -15.59
N ASP A 18 1.42 11.32 -15.75
CA ASP A 18 1.28 10.07 -16.48
C ASP A 18 0.17 9.20 -15.87
N ARG A 19 -0.63 8.57 -16.74
CA ARG A 19 -1.69 7.65 -16.33
C ARG A 19 -1.11 6.27 -16.06
N HIS A 20 -1.64 5.59 -15.06
CA HIS A 20 -1.28 4.21 -14.73
C HIS A 20 -2.56 3.38 -14.53
N PRO A 21 -2.64 2.13 -15.06
CA PRO A 21 -3.87 1.31 -14.96
C PRO A 21 -4.30 1.02 -13.51
N ASN A 22 -3.34 0.96 -12.59
CA ASN A 22 -3.58 0.74 -11.16
C ASN A 22 -3.75 2.05 -10.36
N LEU A 23 -3.88 3.19 -11.01
CA LEU A 23 -4.04 4.48 -10.35
C LEU A 23 -5.16 5.28 -11.01
N SER A 24 -6.13 5.68 -10.20
CA SER A 24 -7.14 6.66 -10.60
C SER A 24 -7.14 7.83 -9.64
N TYR A 25 -7.62 8.99 -10.08
CA TYR A 25 -7.71 10.18 -9.25
C TYR A 25 -9.10 10.78 -9.44
N TRP A 26 -9.86 10.87 -8.35
CA TRP A 26 -11.21 11.43 -8.38
C TRP A 26 -11.53 12.16 -7.08
N GLY A 27 -12.12 13.35 -7.20
CA GLY A 27 -12.57 14.13 -6.03
C GLY A 27 -11.46 14.48 -5.04
N GLY A 28 -10.21 14.66 -5.50
CA GLY A 28 -9.09 14.95 -4.60
C GLY A 28 -8.37 13.71 -4.04
N ILE A 29 -8.81 12.51 -4.42
CA ILE A 29 -8.35 11.25 -3.80
C ILE A 29 -7.71 10.36 -4.88
N PRO A 30 -6.38 10.13 -4.84
CA PRO A 30 -5.78 9.02 -5.56
C PRO A 30 -6.25 7.68 -4.99
N VAL A 31 -6.63 6.78 -5.89
CA VAL A 31 -7.02 5.41 -5.60
C VAL A 31 -6.02 4.47 -6.28
N ILE A 32 -5.26 3.75 -5.47
CA ILE A 32 -4.32 2.71 -5.90
C ILE A 32 -5.04 1.38 -5.89
N SER A 33 -5.27 0.78 -7.06
CA SER A 33 -5.98 -0.49 -7.21
C SER A 33 -5.00 -1.63 -7.48
N ILE A 34 -4.95 -2.64 -6.62
CA ILE A 34 -4.07 -3.80 -6.74
C ILE A 34 -4.94 -5.04 -6.92
N ASP A 35 -4.87 -5.66 -8.10
CA ASP A 35 -5.63 -6.87 -8.40
C ASP A 35 -4.72 -8.09 -8.40
N TYR A 36 -4.89 -8.95 -7.40
CA TYR A 36 -4.21 -10.24 -7.30
C TYR A 36 -5.13 -11.41 -7.65
N GLN A 37 -6.38 -11.17 -8.04
CA GLN A 37 -7.34 -12.21 -8.44
C GLN A 37 -7.06 -12.67 -9.88
N THR A 38 -6.71 -11.73 -10.75
CA THR A 38 -6.41 -12.04 -12.14
C THR A 38 -4.99 -12.60 -12.26
N GLN A 39 -4.85 -13.89 -12.55
CA GLN A 39 -3.58 -14.53 -12.97
C GLN A 39 -3.06 -14.01 -14.34
N ILE A 40 -3.61 -12.90 -14.84
CA ILE A 40 -3.29 -12.34 -16.15
C ILE A 40 -1.85 -11.78 -16.19
N GLN A 41 -1.29 -11.42 -15.03
CA GLN A 41 0.07 -10.91 -14.93
C GLN A 41 0.99 -11.92 -14.24
N THR A 42 2.08 -12.26 -14.92
CA THR A 42 3.20 -12.96 -14.29
C THR A 42 3.79 -12.11 -13.15
N PRO A 43 4.47 -12.72 -12.15
CA PRO A 43 5.12 -11.97 -11.08
C PRO A 43 6.05 -10.85 -11.58
N GLY A 44 6.75 -11.07 -12.70
CA GLY A 44 7.62 -10.06 -13.32
C GLY A 44 6.87 -8.87 -13.92
N GLN A 45 5.72 -9.12 -14.56
CA GLN A 45 4.86 -8.05 -15.10
C GLN A 45 4.24 -7.21 -13.99
N ASN A 46 3.78 -7.85 -12.91
CA ASN A 46 3.27 -7.14 -11.74
C ASN A 46 4.38 -6.28 -11.10
N ALA A 47 5.59 -6.83 -10.93
CA ALA A 47 6.72 -6.07 -10.40
C ALA A 47 7.08 -4.85 -11.28
N ALA A 48 7.07 -5.01 -12.62
CA ALA A 48 7.31 -3.90 -13.54
C ALA A 48 6.21 -2.83 -13.48
N SER A 49 4.94 -3.25 -13.42
CA SER A 49 3.80 -2.33 -13.25
C SER A 49 3.88 -1.57 -11.93
N MET A 50 4.16 -2.25 -10.81
CA MET A 50 4.30 -1.60 -9.50
C MET A 50 5.52 -0.68 -9.45
N SER A 51 6.61 -1.02 -10.16
CA SER A 51 7.75 -0.13 -10.33
C SER A 51 7.38 1.14 -11.09
N ALA A 52 6.63 1.02 -12.19
CA ALA A 52 6.12 2.17 -12.95
C ALA A 52 5.20 3.04 -12.10
N LEU A 53 4.22 2.44 -11.40
CA LEU A 53 3.36 3.13 -10.45
C LEU A 53 4.16 3.92 -9.40
N SER A 54 5.21 3.32 -8.83
CA SER A 54 6.04 3.97 -7.81
C SER A 54 6.80 5.20 -8.30
N ARG A 55 7.01 5.33 -9.61
CA ARG A 55 7.65 6.52 -10.23
C ARG A 55 6.65 7.65 -10.40
N ILE A 56 5.39 7.33 -10.67
CA ILE A 56 4.31 8.29 -10.93
C ILE A 56 3.67 8.78 -9.62
N LEU A 57 3.56 7.91 -8.60
CA LEU A 57 2.90 8.25 -7.32
C LEU A 57 3.35 9.58 -6.70
N PRO A 58 4.66 9.91 -6.63
CA PRO A 58 5.12 11.19 -6.09
C PRO A 58 4.54 12.43 -6.77
N ASP A 59 4.17 12.37 -8.06
CA ASP A 59 3.59 13.52 -8.77
C ASP A 59 2.19 13.88 -8.24
N TYR A 60 1.50 12.91 -7.62
CA TYR A 60 0.21 13.13 -6.95
C TYR A 60 0.35 13.71 -5.54
N SER A 61 1.57 13.80 -4.99
CA SER A 61 1.80 14.15 -3.58
C SER A 61 1.28 15.53 -3.18
N PHE A 62 1.31 16.49 -4.09
CA PHE A 62 0.78 17.85 -3.87
C PHE A 62 -0.75 17.92 -3.95
N TRP A 63 -1.38 16.90 -4.55
CA TRP A 63 -2.80 16.87 -4.85
C TRP A 63 -3.58 15.92 -3.94
N ALA A 64 -2.90 15.25 -2.99
CA ALA A 64 -3.43 14.12 -2.25
C ALA A 64 -3.24 14.27 -0.73
N GLN A 65 -4.28 14.74 -0.05
CA GLN A 65 -4.35 14.69 1.41
C GLN A 65 -4.87 13.34 1.92
N ILE A 66 -5.65 12.63 1.09
CA ILE A 66 -6.23 11.33 1.39
C ILE A 66 -5.88 10.40 0.25
N THR A 67 -5.36 9.21 0.54
CA THR A 67 -5.12 8.17 -0.46
C THR A 67 -5.94 6.93 -0.13
N THR A 68 -6.53 6.31 -1.15
CA THR A 68 -7.18 5.01 -1.01
C THR A 68 -6.33 3.92 -1.64
N ILE A 69 -6.23 2.77 -0.98
CA ILE A 69 -5.60 1.55 -1.51
C ILE A 69 -6.68 0.46 -1.55
N GLU A 70 -7.02 -0.01 -2.73
CA GLU A 70 -7.96 -1.12 -2.92
C GLU A 70 -7.19 -2.37 -3.33
N ILE A 71 -7.37 -3.46 -2.59
CA ILE A 71 -6.69 -4.74 -2.86
C ILE A 71 -7.74 -5.82 -3.12
N ARG A 72 -7.70 -6.44 -4.30
CA ARG A 72 -8.47 -7.66 -4.58
C ARG A 72 -7.58 -8.87 -4.36
N THR A 73 -8.03 -9.76 -3.47
CA THR A 73 -7.28 -10.95 -3.10
C THR A 73 -7.68 -12.14 -3.96
N PRO A 74 -6.74 -13.06 -4.29
CA PRO A 74 -7.07 -14.25 -5.06
C PRO A 74 -8.08 -15.11 -4.30
N ASN A 75 -8.92 -15.84 -5.04
CA ASN A 75 -9.85 -16.79 -4.44
C ASN A 75 -9.17 -18.05 -3.87
N ILE A 76 -7.87 -18.18 -4.08
CA ILE A 76 -7.09 -19.30 -3.55
C ILE A 76 -6.92 -19.15 -2.04
N HIS A 77 -7.00 -20.27 -1.31
CA HIS A 77 -6.75 -20.27 0.12
C HIS A 77 -5.32 -19.78 0.41
N PRO A 78 -5.10 -18.82 1.32
CA PRO A 78 -3.76 -18.23 1.52
C PRO A 78 -2.67 -19.22 1.92
N SER A 79 -3.01 -20.37 2.51
CA SER A 79 -2.05 -21.44 2.84
C SER A 79 -1.59 -22.25 1.63
N VAL A 80 -2.30 -22.16 0.51
CA VAL A 80 -1.99 -22.86 -0.76
C VAL A 80 -1.20 -21.95 -1.69
N LYS A 81 -1.10 -20.66 -1.37
CA LYS A 81 -0.41 -19.69 -2.21
C LYS A 81 1.11 -19.94 -2.17
N PRO A 82 1.80 -19.97 -3.33
CA PRO A 82 3.26 -20.08 -3.34
C PRO A 82 3.92 -18.96 -2.53
N GLU A 83 4.87 -19.32 -1.66
CA GLU A 83 5.57 -18.37 -0.78
C GLU A 83 6.19 -17.19 -1.56
N ALA A 84 6.70 -17.46 -2.76
CA ALA A 84 7.29 -16.45 -3.64
C ALA A 84 6.30 -15.35 -4.05
N GLU A 85 5.05 -15.71 -4.36
CA GLU A 85 4.02 -14.75 -4.72
C GLU A 85 3.62 -13.90 -3.52
N TYR A 86 3.52 -14.52 -2.34
CA TYR A 86 3.24 -13.79 -1.11
C TYR A 86 4.34 -12.76 -0.81
N LYS A 87 5.62 -13.15 -0.90
CA LYS A 87 6.76 -12.23 -0.72
C LYS A 87 6.74 -11.08 -1.74
N ALA A 88 6.32 -11.34 -2.99
CA ALA A 88 6.17 -10.29 -4.00
C ALA A 88 5.08 -9.27 -3.63
N HIS A 89 3.98 -9.71 -3.03
CA HIS A 89 2.94 -8.80 -2.54
C HIS A 89 3.45 -7.91 -1.40
N ILE A 90 4.21 -8.49 -0.46
CA ILE A 90 4.82 -7.73 0.64
C ILE A 90 5.78 -6.67 0.09
N LYS A 91 6.62 -7.01 -0.90
CA LYS A 91 7.49 -6.03 -1.58
C LYS A 91 6.71 -4.89 -2.23
N THR A 92 5.60 -5.21 -2.89
CA THR A 92 4.69 -4.23 -3.49
C THR A 92 4.14 -3.28 -2.44
N MET A 93 3.66 -3.81 -1.32
CA MET A 93 3.14 -3.00 -0.22
C MET A 93 4.22 -2.12 0.41
N LYS A 94 5.44 -2.63 0.64
CA LYS A 94 6.57 -1.81 1.11
C LYS A 94 6.86 -0.64 0.18
N LEU A 95 6.88 -0.89 -1.13
CA LEU A 95 7.13 0.13 -2.13
C LEU A 95 6.07 1.23 -2.11
N ILE A 96 4.79 0.86 -2.08
CA ILE A 96 3.68 1.83 -2.02
C ILE A 96 3.76 2.67 -0.74
N ILE A 97 3.92 2.02 0.43
CA ILE A 97 3.98 2.72 1.72
C ILE A 97 5.19 3.68 1.76
N SER A 98 6.35 3.27 1.25
CA SER A 98 7.53 4.15 1.14
C SER A 98 7.25 5.39 0.29
N LYS A 99 6.51 5.26 -0.82
CA LYS A 99 6.11 6.42 -1.64
C LYS A 99 5.08 7.31 -0.95
N LEU A 100 4.16 6.73 -0.19
CA LEU A 100 3.18 7.52 0.56
C LEU A 100 3.85 8.30 1.70
N ASN A 101 4.89 7.76 2.35
CA ASN A 101 5.66 8.50 3.36
C ASN A 101 6.39 9.73 2.79
N SER A 102 6.64 9.79 1.48
CA SER A 102 7.23 10.98 0.85
C SER A 102 6.22 12.08 0.54
N PHE A 103 4.92 11.88 0.79
CA PHE A 103 3.91 12.89 0.52
C PHE A 103 3.92 13.91 1.66
N PRO A 104 4.14 15.21 1.37
CA PRO A 104 4.32 16.21 2.42
C PRO A 104 3.05 16.45 3.23
N ASP A 105 1.88 16.40 2.55
CA ASP A 105 0.58 16.80 3.09
C ASP A 105 -0.41 15.63 3.21
N LEU A 106 0.08 14.38 3.19
CA LEU A 106 -0.77 13.20 3.33
C LEU A 106 -1.27 13.06 4.78
N LEU A 107 -2.58 13.14 4.97
CA LEU A 107 -3.25 13.11 6.27
C LEU A 107 -3.84 11.72 6.58
N GLU A 108 -4.37 11.04 5.57
CA GLU A 108 -5.08 9.77 5.76
C GLU A 108 -4.81 8.76 4.63
N VAL A 109 -4.61 7.50 5.01
CA VAL A 109 -4.62 6.36 4.08
C VAL A 109 -5.76 5.42 4.42
N ARG A 110 -6.64 5.16 3.45
CA ARG A 110 -7.77 4.22 3.57
C ARG A 110 -7.46 2.97 2.77
N MET A 111 -7.33 1.82 3.41
CA MET A 111 -7.13 0.56 2.70
C MET A 111 -8.38 -0.29 2.76
N CYS A 112 -8.83 -0.81 1.62
CA CYS A 112 -9.91 -1.79 1.55
C CYS A 112 -9.41 -3.09 0.93
N ILE A 113 -9.58 -4.20 1.66
CA ILE A 113 -9.23 -5.54 1.17
C ILE A 113 -10.51 -6.27 0.76
N HIS A 114 -10.64 -6.54 -0.52
CA HIS A 114 -11.75 -7.25 -1.14
C HIS A 114 -11.46 -8.75 -1.18
N MET A 115 -12.43 -9.54 -0.73
CA MET A 115 -12.35 -11.00 -0.68
C MET A 115 -13.70 -11.63 -1.01
N GLU A 116 -13.69 -12.71 -1.77
CA GLU A 116 -14.90 -13.52 -2.00
C GLU A 116 -15.34 -14.22 -0.71
N HIS A 117 -14.36 -14.75 0.05
CA HIS A 117 -14.58 -15.47 1.30
C HIS A 117 -13.76 -14.86 2.44
N TRP A 118 -14.34 -14.82 3.64
CA TRP A 118 -13.65 -14.32 4.83
C TRP A 118 -12.43 -15.19 5.17
N HIS A 119 -11.25 -14.58 5.22
CA HIS A 119 -10.06 -15.25 5.71
C HIS A 119 -9.05 -14.27 6.32
N ILE A 120 -8.73 -14.43 7.59
CA ILE A 120 -7.85 -13.49 8.33
C ILE A 120 -6.48 -13.30 7.67
N LEU A 121 -5.90 -14.36 7.07
CA LEU A 121 -4.60 -14.24 6.38
C LEU A 121 -4.63 -13.29 5.17
N ARG A 122 -5.79 -13.01 4.58
CA ARG A 122 -5.93 -12.03 3.49
C ARG A 122 -5.71 -10.60 3.99
N LEU A 123 -5.93 -10.35 5.27
CA LEU A 123 -5.72 -9.03 5.88
C LEU A 123 -4.25 -8.71 6.12
N LYS A 124 -3.34 -9.69 6.04
CA LYS A 124 -1.91 -9.49 6.30
C LYS A 124 -1.27 -8.39 5.46
N LEU A 125 -1.76 -8.16 4.24
CA LEU A 125 -1.28 -7.06 3.41
C LEU A 125 -1.55 -5.68 4.03
N GLY A 126 -2.63 -5.58 4.83
CA GLY A 126 -2.94 -4.40 5.62
C GLY A 126 -1.95 -4.12 6.74
N ALA A 127 -1.10 -5.09 7.13
CA ALA A 127 -0.02 -4.85 8.06
C ALA A 127 0.99 -3.80 7.53
N GLY A 128 1.07 -3.60 6.22
CA GLY A 128 1.91 -2.55 5.63
C GLY A 128 1.56 -1.13 6.11
N LEU A 129 0.31 -0.87 6.52
CA LEU A 129 -0.12 0.43 7.04
C LEU A 129 0.61 0.86 8.30
N PHE A 130 1.13 -0.08 9.10
CA PHE A 130 1.97 0.23 10.26
C PHE A 130 3.31 0.89 9.89
N GLY A 131 3.72 0.81 8.62
CA GLY A 131 4.89 1.52 8.11
C GLY A 131 4.62 2.98 7.73
N LEU A 132 3.39 3.48 7.85
CA LEU A 132 3.10 4.89 7.63
C LEU A 132 3.61 5.72 8.81
N GLU A 133 4.41 6.74 8.51
CA GLU A 133 5.10 7.53 9.53
C GLU A 133 4.29 8.74 10.02
N ARG A 134 3.54 9.37 9.11
CA ARG A 134 2.91 10.68 9.35
C ARG A 134 1.39 10.65 9.20
N ALA A 135 0.89 9.80 8.31
CA ALA A 135 -0.53 9.72 7.99
C ALA A 135 -1.29 8.82 8.97
N SER A 136 -2.49 9.24 9.35
CA SER A 136 -3.46 8.34 9.97
C SER A 136 -3.90 7.29 8.95
N TRP A 137 -4.41 6.14 9.41
CA TRP A 137 -4.87 5.11 8.49
C TRP A 137 -6.07 4.31 9.02
N ASN A 138 -6.86 3.83 8.07
CA ASN A 138 -8.02 2.98 8.32
C ASN A 138 -7.93 1.73 7.45
N LEU A 139 -8.21 0.58 8.05
CA LEU A 139 -8.25 -0.71 7.35
C LEU A 139 -9.69 -1.22 7.31
N PHE A 140 -10.18 -1.46 6.09
CA PHE A 140 -11.47 -2.02 5.79
C PHE A 140 -11.31 -3.36 5.08
N PHE A 141 -12.35 -4.18 5.18
CA PHE A 141 -12.49 -5.36 4.35
C PHE A 141 -13.90 -5.46 3.79
N LYS A 142 -14.00 -5.99 2.58
CA LYS A 142 -15.26 -6.28 1.92
C LYS A 142 -15.32 -7.76 1.58
N VAL A 143 -16.28 -8.47 2.17
CA VAL A 143 -16.61 -9.83 1.76
C VAL A 143 -17.77 -9.74 0.77
N GLU A 144 -17.72 -10.51 -0.31
CA GLU A 144 -18.83 -10.60 -1.27
C GLU A 144 -20.15 -10.93 -0.55
N GLY A 145 -21.23 -10.23 -0.91
CA GLY A 145 -22.53 -10.33 -0.26
C GLY A 145 -22.64 -9.77 1.18
N SER A 146 -21.55 -9.34 1.82
CA SER A 146 -21.56 -8.98 3.26
C SER A 146 -21.29 -7.51 3.59
N GLY A 147 -21.13 -6.66 2.56
CA GLY A 147 -20.83 -5.23 2.72
C GLY A 147 -19.38 -4.93 3.14
N ILE A 148 -19.09 -3.66 3.40
CA ILE A 148 -17.78 -3.16 3.83
C ILE A 148 -17.78 -3.07 5.36
N LYS A 149 -16.71 -3.58 5.99
CA LYS A 149 -16.51 -3.53 7.44
C LYS A 149 -15.16 -2.92 7.75
N GLN A 150 -15.11 -2.03 8.74
CA GLN A 150 -13.86 -1.49 9.27
C GLN A 150 -13.28 -2.43 10.32
N ILE A 151 -11.97 -2.55 10.37
CA ILE A 151 -11.27 -3.27 11.43
C ILE A 151 -11.11 -2.32 12.63
N ASP A 152 -11.74 -2.67 13.75
CA ASP A 152 -11.58 -1.94 15.00
C ASP A 152 -10.10 -1.99 15.45
N SER A 153 -9.54 -0.83 15.79
CA SER A 153 -8.17 -0.69 16.28
C SER A 153 -7.92 -1.46 17.57
N ARG A 154 -8.97 -1.78 18.34
CA ARG A 154 -8.90 -2.53 19.60
C ARG A 154 -9.10 -4.04 19.44
N CYS A 155 -9.43 -4.53 18.24
CA CYS A 155 -9.68 -5.96 18.06
C CYS A 155 -8.38 -6.78 18.06
N PHE A 156 -8.49 -8.06 18.42
CA PHE A 156 -7.37 -9.02 18.35
C PHE A 156 -6.75 -9.13 16.95
N GLY A 157 -7.55 -8.89 15.89
CA GLY A 157 -7.05 -8.82 14.52
C GLY A 157 -5.96 -7.77 14.35
N MET A 158 -6.09 -6.61 15.01
CA MET A 158 -5.11 -5.52 14.92
C MET A 158 -3.78 -5.90 15.58
N LEU A 159 -3.82 -6.57 16.73
CA LEU A 159 -2.62 -7.10 17.39
C LEU A 159 -1.87 -8.10 16.50
N ARG A 160 -2.61 -8.95 15.79
CA ARG A 160 -2.03 -9.90 14.84
C ARG A 160 -1.37 -9.19 13.67
N LEU A 161 -2.03 -8.18 13.09
CA LEU A 161 -1.45 -7.39 11.99
C LEU A 161 -0.17 -6.66 12.42
N LYS A 162 -0.13 -6.11 13.64
CA LYS A 162 1.10 -5.52 14.18
C LYS A 162 2.25 -6.52 14.25
N ARG A 163 1.98 -7.77 14.70
CA ARG A 163 2.98 -8.84 14.70
C ARG A 163 3.42 -9.24 13.29
N ASP A 164 2.48 -9.30 12.35
CA ASP A 164 2.78 -9.58 10.95
C ASP A 164 3.65 -8.47 10.34
N TRP A 165 3.42 -7.21 10.69
CA TRP A 165 4.27 -6.08 10.30
C TRP A 165 5.71 -6.23 10.82
N LEU A 166 5.89 -6.48 12.12
CA LEU A 166 7.22 -6.69 12.72
C LEU A 166 7.98 -7.85 12.05
N ARG A 167 7.28 -8.94 11.73
CA ARG A 167 7.90 -10.14 11.15
C ARG A 167 8.25 -9.99 9.67
N GLU A 168 7.38 -9.36 8.89
CA GLU A 168 7.42 -9.46 7.42
C GLU A 168 7.73 -8.12 6.75
N PHE A 169 7.42 -7.00 7.41
CA PHE A 169 7.56 -5.67 6.84
C PHE A 169 8.77 -4.90 7.37
N GLN A 170 9.06 -5.01 8.66
CA GLN A 170 10.30 -4.46 9.21
C GLN A 170 11.48 -5.24 8.64
N GLU A 171 12.51 -4.55 8.14
CA GLU A 171 13.77 -5.23 7.86
C GLU A 171 14.35 -5.73 9.19
N PRO A 172 15.02 -6.90 9.21
CA PRO A 172 15.75 -7.31 10.40
C PRO A 172 16.68 -6.17 10.81
N ILE A 173 16.66 -5.82 12.10
CA ILE A 173 17.67 -4.93 12.68
C ILE A 173 18.98 -5.69 12.54
N ILE A 174 19.74 -5.40 11.48
CA ILE A 174 21.13 -5.83 11.40
C ILE A 174 21.84 -4.88 12.35
N GLU A 175 22.12 -5.35 13.57
CA GLU A 175 22.99 -4.59 14.47
C GLU A 175 24.32 -4.32 13.73
N PRO A 176 24.87 -3.10 13.81
CA PRO A 176 26.09 -2.72 13.11
C PRO A 176 27.35 -3.36 13.72
N GLY A 177 27.37 -4.70 13.79
CA GLY A 177 28.45 -5.52 14.38
C GLY A 177 28.73 -6.83 13.64
N GLU A 178 27.79 -7.41 12.87
CA GLU A 178 28.02 -8.69 12.16
C GLU A 178 28.58 -8.50 10.73
N ARG A 179 29.56 -7.59 10.60
CA ARG A 179 30.52 -7.60 9.48
C ARG A 179 31.94 -7.67 10.00
N MET A 180 32.24 -8.68 10.80
CA MET A 180 33.59 -9.23 10.89
C MET A 180 33.45 -10.72 11.13
N LEU A 181 33.77 -11.50 10.10
CA LEU A 181 34.45 -12.80 10.10
C LEU A 181 34.21 -13.46 8.73
N SER A 182 35.01 -13.01 7.76
CA SER A 182 35.48 -13.82 6.64
C SER A 182 36.98 -14.01 6.83
#